data_AF-A0A5B6WRI1-F1
#
_entry.id   AF-A0A5B6WRI1-F1
#
_cell.length_a   1.000
_cell.length_b   1.000
_cell.length_c   1.000
_cell.angle_alpha   90.00
_cell.angle_beta   90.00
_cell.angle_gamma   90.00
#
_symmetry.space_group_name_H-M   'P 1'
#
loop_
_entity.id
_entity.type
_entity.pdbx_description
1 polymer ?
#
loop_
_entity_poly.entity_id
_entity_poly.type
_entity_poly.pdbx_seq_one_letter_code
_entity_poly.pdbx_strand_id
1 'polypeptide(L)' 'MVDYAMDIHKSLYHTDDVPQDMVDRRVEVVARPKALEDATAPPVTFLQNPNAVQELRADK' A
#
# COMPACT_ATOMS: atom_id res chain seq x y z
N MET A 1 8.24 -6.50 -0.14
CA MET A 1 8.86 -6.19 1.17
C MET A 1 10.23 -5.56 0.91
N VAL A 2 10.25 -4.34 0.35
CA VAL A 2 11.52 -3.64 0.06
C VAL A 2 12.18 -3.20 1.37
N ASP A 3 11.39 -2.77 2.36
CA ASP A 3 11.88 -2.43 3.70
C ASP A 3 12.60 -3.62 4.35
N TYR A 4 12.03 -4.83 4.24
CA TYR A 4 12.69 -6.04 4.77
C TYR A 4 14.01 -6.35 4.06
N ALA A 5 14.09 -6.15 2.74
CA ALA A 5 15.35 -6.31 2.02
C ALA A 5 16.38 -5.26 2.45
N MET A 6 15.94 -4.02 2.70
CA MET A 6 16.78 -2.94 3.24
C MET A 6 17.30 -3.29 4.64
N ASP A 7 16.47 -3.86 5.50
CA ASP A 7 16.87 -4.30 6.85
C ASP A 7 17.89 -5.44 6.79
N ILE A 8 17.75 -6.37 5.85
CA ILE A 8 18.77 -7.41 5.61
C ILE A 8 20.09 -6.77 5.17
N HIS A 9 20.07 -5.81 4.24
CA HIS A 9 21.29 -5.13 3.79
C HIS A 9 22.01 -4.48 4.98
N LYS A 10 21.28 -3.72 5.80
CA LYS A 10 21.83 -3.08 6.99
C LYS A 10 22.43 -4.08 7.97
N SER A 11 21.72 -5.18 8.21
CA SER A 11 22.18 -6.24 9.10
C SER A 11 23.42 -6.97 8.58
N LEU A 12 23.54 -7.17 7.27
CA LEU A 12 24.67 -7.89 6.65
C LEU A 12 25.95 -7.05 6.62
N TYR A 13 25.82 -5.76 6.34
CA TYR A 13 26.96 -4.85 6.20
C TYR A 13 27.23 -4.01 7.45
N HIS A 14 26.45 -4.23 8.52
CA HIS A 14 26.53 -3.47 9.78
C HIS A 14 26.55 -1.95 9.55
N THR A 15 25.71 -1.49 8.62
CA THR A 15 25.60 -0.09 8.21
C THR A 15 24.14 0.33 8.20
N ASP A 16 23.88 1.61 8.40
CA ASP A 16 22.56 2.19 8.21
C ASP A 16 22.32 2.64 6.76
N ASP A 17 23.38 2.65 5.96
CA ASP A 17 23.31 2.99 4.54
C ASP A 17 22.64 1.88 3.74
N VAL A 18 21.91 2.30 2.71
CA VAL A 18 21.21 1.41 1.79
C VAL A 18 21.50 1.86 0.35
N PRO A 19 21.64 0.93 -0.60
CA PRO A 19 21.85 1.28 -2.00
C PRO A 19 20.72 2.17 -2.53
N GLN A 20 21.08 3.20 -3.31
CA GLN A 20 20.13 4.14 -3.89
C GLN A 20 19.03 3.44 -4.71
N ASP A 21 19.37 2.39 -5.45
CA ASP A 21 18.41 1.58 -6.20
C ASP A 21 17.29 1.00 -5.31
N MET A 22 17.61 0.57 -4.08
CA MET A 22 16.60 0.06 -3.14
C MET A 22 15.68 1.17 -2.64
N VAL A 23 16.21 2.39 -2.49
CA VAL A 23 15.43 3.59 -2.12
C VAL A 23 14.50 3.98 -3.27
N ASP A 24 15.00 4.04 -4.49
CA ASP A 24 14.20 4.38 -5.68
C ASP A 24 13.10 3.34 -5.90
N ARG A 25 13.44 2.05 -5.76
CA ARG A 25 12.47 0.96 -5.85
C ARG A 25 11.42 1.03 -4.76
N ARG A 26 11.78 1.45 -3.54
CA ARG A 26 10.82 1.67 -2.45
C ARG A 26 9.82 2.76 -2.83
N VAL A 27 10.27 3.87 -3.41
CA VAL A 27 9.39 4.96 -3.85
C VAL A 27 8.38 4.47 -4.90
N GLU A 28 8.85 3.75 -5.93
CA GLU A 28 7.98 3.17 -6.97
C GLU A 28 6.96 2.20 -6.37
N VAL A 29 7.42 1.29 -5.52
CA VAL A 29 6.58 0.25 -4.91
C VAL A 29 5.58 0.83 -3.93
N VAL A 30 5.87 1.94 -3.25
CA VAL A 30 4.91 2.62 -2.34
C VAL A 30 3.92 3.49 -3.12
N ALA A 31 4.33 4.08 -4.23
CA ALA A 31 3.45 4.90 -5.07
C ALA A 31 2.29 4.08 -5.65
N ARG A 32 2.53 2.82 -6.04
CA ARG A 32 1.52 1.96 -6.67
C ARG A 32 0.34 1.63 -5.73
N PRO A 33 0.54 1.14 -4.48
CA PRO A 33 -0.52 0.98 -3.50
C PRO A 33 -1.22 2.29 -3.16
N LYS A 34 -0.50 3.41 -3.06
CA LYS A 34 -1.14 4.71 -2.78
C LYS A 34 -2.11 5.13 -3.88
N ALA A 35 -1.68 5.00 -5.14
CA ALA A 35 -2.57 5.26 -6.28
C ALA A 35 -3.78 4.30 -6.30
N LEU A 36 -3.58 3.04 -5.90
CA LEU A 36 -4.67 2.07 -5.78
C LEU A 36 -5.62 2.43 -4.63
N GLU A 37 -5.12 2.87 -3.49
CA GLU A 37 -5.90 3.34 -2.34
C GLU A 37 -6.77 4.54 -2.74
N ASP A 38 -6.17 5.52 -3.42
CA ASP A 38 -6.90 6.70 -3.92
C ASP A 38 -8.01 6.30 -4.91
N ALA A 39 -7.72 5.36 -5.83
CA ALA A 39 -8.70 4.87 -6.80
C ALA A 39 -9.82 4.02 -6.17
N THR A 40 -9.52 3.34 -5.05
CA THR A 40 -10.47 2.47 -4.35
C THR A 40 -11.19 3.18 -3.19
N ALA A 41 -10.79 4.42 -2.85
CA ALA A 41 -11.44 5.19 -1.80
C ALA A 41 -12.96 5.35 -2.03
N PRO A 42 -13.48 5.71 -3.22
CA PRO A 42 -14.92 5.84 -3.42
C PRO A 42 -15.74 4.56 -3.17
N PRO A 43 -15.40 3.38 -3.74
CA PRO A 43 -16.14 2.15 -3.43
C PRO A 43 -15.93 1.70 -1.98
N VAL A 44 -14.77 1.92 -1.37
CA VAL A 44 -14.56 1.60 0.06
C VAL A 44 -15.44 2.46 0.96
N THR A 45 -15.52 3.77 0.72
CA THR A 45 -16.41 4.69 1.45
C THR A 45 -17.88 4.30 1.26
N PHE A 46 -18.29 3.88 0.07
CA PHE A 46 -19.64 3.38 -0.18
C PHE A 46 -19.93 2.13 0.67
N LEU A 47 -19.02 1.16 0.67
CA LEU A 47 -19.18 -0.09 1.45
C LEU A 47 -19.14 0.12 2.96
N GLN A 48 -18.53 1.21 3.44
CA GLN A 48 -18.57 1.60 4.85
C GLN A 48 -19.93 2.16 5.29
N ASN A 49 -20.79 2.57 4.36
CA ASN A 49 -22.13 3.06 4.68
C ASN A 49 -23.14 1.88 4.73
N PRO A 50 -23.65 1.49 5.91
CA PRO A 50 -24.54 0.34 6.06
C PRO A 50 -25.87 0.52 5.32
N ASN A 51 -26.37 1.75 5.20
CA ASN A 51 -27.63 2.04 4.51
C ASN A 51 -27.47 1.88 2.99
N ALA A 52 -26.36 2.37 2.44
CA ALA A 52 -26.04 2.22 1.03
C ALA A 52 -25.81 0.75 0.63
N VAL A 53 -25.21 -0.04 1.54
CA VAL A 53 -25.06 -1.49 1.37
C VAL A 53 -26.41 -2.22 1.49
N GLN A 54 -27.33 -1.75 2.34
CA GLN A 54 -28.67 -2.33 2.45
C GLN A 54 -29.50 -2.09 1.19
N GLU A 55 -29.43 -0.89 0.60
CA GLU A 55 -30.09 -0.59 -0.69
C GLU A 55 -29.54 -1.48 -1.83
N LEU A 56 -28.23 -1.75 -1.84
CA LEU A 56 -27.62 -2.68 -2.80
C LEU A 56 -28.09 -4.14 -2.63
N ARG A 57 -28.53 -4.52 -1.43
CA ARG A 57 -29.02 -5.88 -1.09
C ARG A 57 -30.53 -6.04 -1.25
N ALA A 58 -31.27 -4.95 -1.46
CA ALA A 58 -32.73 -4.93 -1.52
C ALA A 58 -33.31 -5.54 -2.81
N ASP A 59 -32.46 -5.98 -3.75
CA ASP A 59 -32.87 -6.66 -4.98
C ASP A 59 -33.01 -8.19 -4.74
N LYS A 60 -33.99 -8.57 -3.91
CA LYS A 60 -34.49 -9.95 -3.79
C LYS A 60 -35.98 -9.99 -3.46
#